data_AF-A0A381F3T5-F1
#
_entry.id   AF-A0A381F3T5-F1
#
_cell.length_a   1.000
_cell.length_b   1.000
_cell.length_c   1.000
_cell.angle_alpha   90.00
_cell.angle_beta   90.00
_cell.angle_gamma   90.00
#
_symmetry.space_group_name_H-M   'P 1'
#
loop_
_entity.id
_entity.type
_entity.pdbx_description
1 polymer ?
#
loop_
_entity_poly.entity_id
_entity_poly.type
_entity_poly.pdbx_seq_one_letter_code
_entity_poly.pdbx_strand_id
1 'polypeptide(L)'
;MSNGYEKLIRKYEQYKKDLPDILEDKILDETAAELERKFRKRIFTDGLDSDGNIIAQSYSTKPTIVKQDVFIKPSAFKGTKTMKLEYGYKELRDIQGLKTDKVNLDYSGDLKRSLRVARSEKSVVIGINEKRNLDKVQNLEKKYQTKIFAFSKKEIQDHIQNIIKKLRSAQRDYFYGG
;
A
#
# COMPACT_ATOMS: atom_id res chain seq x y z
N MET A 1 -2.11 10.69 -26.37
CA MET A 1 -1.08 9.87 -25.70
C MET A 1 -1.54 8.43 -25.75
N SER A 2 -1.07 7.63 -26.72
CA SER A 2 -1.37 6.19 -26.79
C SER A 2 -0.76 5.52 -25.56
N ASN A 3 -1.59 4.82 -24.79
CA ASN A 3 -1.28 4.44 -23.42
C ASN A 3 -0.43 3.17 -23.46
N GLY A 4 0.77 3.17 -22.85
CA GLY A 4 1.75 2.06 -22.94
C GLY A 4 1.26 0.67 -22.50
N TYR A 5 0.05 0.57 -21.98
CA TYR A 5 -0.62 -0.66 -21.55
C TYR A 5 -1.57 -1.27 -22.59
N GLU A 6 -1.88 -0.60 -23.70
CA GLU A 6 -2.83 -1.10 -24.72
C GLU A 6 -2.48 -2.50 -25.23
N LYS A 7 -1.18 -2.77 -25.45
CA LYS A 7 -0.69 -4.09 -25.88
C LYS A 7 -0.92 -5.18 -24.83
N LEU A 8 -0.84 -4.82 -23.54
CA LEU A 8 -1.09 -5.77 -22.45
C LEU A 8 -2.59 -6.02 -22.27
N ILE A 9 -3.42 -4.98 -22.38
CA ILE A 9 -4.88 -5.10 -22.33
C ILE A 9 -5.38 -6.00 -23.45
N ARG A 10 -4.92 -5.80 -24.70
CA ARG A 10 -5.27 -6.69 -25.82
C ARG A 10 -4.90 -8.15 -25.57
N LYS A 11 -3.74 -8.41 -24.95
CA LYS A 11 -3.33 -9.77 -24.57
C LYS A 11 -4.26 -10.36 -23.50
N TYR A 12 -4.63 -9.57 -22.49
CA TYR A 12 -5.58 -9.99 -21.47
C TYR A 12 -6.92 -10.41 -22.10
N GLU A 13 -7.51 -9.57 -22.96
CA GLU A 13 -8.77 -9.89 -23.65
C GLU A 13 -8.66 -11.17 -24.48
N GLN A 14 -7.54 -11.38 -25.15
CA GLN A 14 -7.28 -12.59 -25.93
C GLN A 14 -7.22 -13.86 -25.05
N TYR A 15 -6.57 -13.80 -23.89
CA TYR A 15 -6.47 -14.94 -22.98
C TYR A 15 -7.75 -15.16 -22.14
N LYS A 16 -8.60 -14.14 -22.01
CA LYS A 16 -9.87 -14.27 -21.31
C LYS A 16 -10.94 -14.97 -22.15
N LYS A 17 -10.97 -14.74 -23.46
CA LYS A 17 -12.08 -15.09 -24.36
C LYS A 17 -12.62 -16.52 -24.20
N ASP A 18 -11.75 -17.48 -23.93
CA ASP A 18 -12.08 -18.91 -23.89
C ASP A 18 -12.01 -19.51 -22.47
N LEU A 19 -11.81 -18.67 -21.43
CA LEU A 19 -11.71 -19.13 -20.04
C LEU A 19 -13.06 -18.99 -19.32
N PRO A 20 -13.49 -19.98 -18.51
CA PRO A 20 -14.64 -19.82 -17.62
C PRO A 20 -14.49 -18.63 -16.66
N ASP A 21 -15.56 -17.87 -16.45
CA ASP A 21 -15.58 -16.69 -15.55
C ASP A 21 -15.06 -17.01 -14.14
N ILE A 22 -15.39 -18.20 -13.60
CA ILE A 22 -14.94 -18.64 -12.27
C ILE A 22 -13.40 -18.72 -12.18
N LEU A 23 -12.74 -19.18 -13.24
CA LEU A 23 -11.28 -19.27 -13.27
C LEU A 23 -10.64 -17.90 -13.43
N GLU A 24 -11.25 -17.03 -14.22
CA GLU A 24 -10.82 -15.64 -14.34
C GLU A 24 -10.92 -14.94 -12.98
N ASP A 25 -12.04 -15.09 -12.29
CA ASP A 25 -12.32 -14.47 -11.00
C ASP A 25 -11.27 -14.85 -9.96
N LYS A 26 -10.97 -16.15 -9.85
CA LYS A 26 -9.93 -16.65 -8.96
C LYS A 26 -8.57 -16.04 -9.26
N ILE A 27 -8.20 -15.93 -10.54
CA ILE A 27 -6.91 -15.34 -10.94
C ILE A 27 -6.86 -13.85 -10.60
N LEU A 28 -7.95 -13.12 -10.83
CA LEU A 28 -8.05 -11.71 -10.48
C LEU A 28 -7.91 -11.51 -8.96
N ASP A 29 -8.59 -12.31 -8.14
CA ASP A 29 -8.51 -12.22 -6.67
C ASP A 29 -7.09 -12.52 -6.16
N GLU A 30 -6.45 -13.57 -6.65
CA GLU A 30 -5.08 -13.92 -6.29
C GLU A 30 -4.08 -12.81 -6.64
N THR A 31 -4.18 -12.29 -7.87
CA THR A 31 -3.28 -11.23 -8.35
C THR A 31 -3.52 -9.89 -7.68
N ALA A 32 -4.76 -9.63 -7.25
CA ALA A 32 -5.13 -8.45 -6.48
C ALA A 32 -4.54 -8.48 -5.06
N ALA A 33 -4.59 -9.64 -4.39
CA ALA A 33 -3.94 -9.84 -3.09
C ALA A 33 -2.41 -9.66 -3.19
N GLU A 34 -1.78 -10.10 -4.28
CA GLU A 34 -0.36 -9.84 -4.55
C GLU A 34 -0.06 -8.35 -4.75
N LEU A 35 -0.88 -7.65 -5.52
CA LEU A 35 -0.79 -6.20 -5.72
C LEU A 35 -0.89 -5.46 -4.38
N GLU A 36 -1.84 -5.85 -3.53
CA GLU A 36 -2.01 -5.28 -2.20
C GLU A 36 -0.76 -5.44 -1.33
N ARG A 37 -0.16 -6.63 -1.33
CA ARG A 37 1.07 -6.89 -0.57
C ARG A 37 2.21 -5.98 -1.03
N LYS A 38 2.39 -5.81 -2.35
CA LYS A 38 3.40 -4.91 -2.92
C LYS A 38 3.13 -3.45 -2.54
N PHE A 39 1.88 -3.01 -2.70
CA PHE A 39 1.43 -1.66 -2.37
C PHE A 39 1.65 -1.32 -0.89
N ARG A 40 1.25 -2.23 0.00
CA ARG A 40 1.48 -2.11 1.46
C ARG A 40 2.97 -2.05 1.78
N LYS A 41 3.78 -2.92 1.19
CA LYS A 41 5.23 -2.93 1.43
C LYS A 41 5.86 -1.60 1.00
N ARG A 42 5.52 -1.11 -0.19
CA ARG A 42 6.06 0.15 -0.74
C ARG A 42 5.86 1.32 0.24
N ILE A 43 4.65 1.49 0.75
CA ILE A 43 4.29 2.64 1.59
C ILE A 43 4.75 2.48 3.05
N PHE A 44 4.46 1.32 3.65
CA PHE A 44 4.60 1.12 5.10
C PHE A 44 5.95 0.52 5.51
N THR A 45 6.66 -0.12 4.57
CA THR A 45 7.98 -0.70 4.84
C THR A 45 9.07 0.09 4.13
N ASP A 46 8.92 0.29 2.81
CA ASP A 46 9.96 0.88 1.99
C ASP A 46 9.92 2.41 2.02
N GLY A 47 8.81 3.01 2.44
CA GLY A 47 8.67 4.46 2.61
C GLY A 47 8.67 5.22 1.30
N LEU A 48 8.08 4.64 0.24
CA LEU A 48 8.09 5.19 -1.11
C LEU A 48 6.71 5.67 -1.57
N ASP A 49 6.70 6.73 -2.36
CA ASP A 49 5.51 7.28 -3.02
C ASP A 49 5.16 6.52 -4.33
N SER A 50 4.16 6.97 -5.07
CA SER A 50 3.71 6.32 -6.31
C SER A 50 4.71 6.44 -7.46
N ASP A 51 5.65 7.36 -7.39
CA ASP A 51 6.70 7.51 -8.39
C ASP A 51 7.96 6.72 -8.02
N GLY A 52 7.97 6.10 -6.82
CA GLY A 52 9.09 5.31 -6.30
C GLY A 52 10.13 6.15 -5.56
N ASN A 53 9.84 7.42 -5.28
CA ASN A 53 10.70 8.29 -4.48
C ASN A 53 10.44 8.07 -3.00
N ILE A 54 11.43 8.39 -2.15
CA ILE A 54 11.25 8.37 -0.70
C ILE A 54 10.23 9.45 -0.30
N ILE A 55 9.20 9.09 0.48
CA ILE A 55 8.13 10.00 0.93
C ILE A 55 8.72 11.24 1.61
N ALA A 56 9.66 11.03 2.52
CA ALA A 56 10.51 12.07 3.10
C ALA A 56 11.73 11.45 3.78
N GLN A 57 12.84 12.20 3.76
CA GLN A 57 14.11 11.78 4.36
C GLN A 57 14.06 11.72 5.89
N SER A 58 13.25 12.54 6.55
CA SER A 58 13.21 12.57 8.00
C SER A 58 11.82 12.89 8.56
N TYR A 59 11.58 12.44 9.79
CA TYR A 59 10.42 12.83 10.57
C TYR A 59 10.64 14.20 11.21
N SER A 60 9.53 14.86 11.58
CA SER A 60 9.60 16.14 12.29
C SER A 60 10.34 16.00 13.62
N THR A 61 11.32 16.88 13.82
CA THR A 61 12.13 17.00 15.04
C THR A 61 11.70 18.16 15.93
N LYS A 62 10.55 18.79 15.64
CA LYS A 62 10.07 19.93 16.43
C LYS A 62 9.66 19.46 17.83
N PRO A 63 10.16 20.10 18.90
CA PRO A 63 9.79 19.73 20.26
C PRO A 63 8.28 19.66 20.45
N THR A 64 7.82 18.68 21.22
CA THR A 64 6.38 18.48 21.46
C THR A 64 6.10 17.88 22.82
N ILE A 65 4.87 18.01 23.29
CA ILE A 65 4.39 17.41 24.53
C ILE A 65 3.38 16.34 24.14
N VAL A 66 3.62 15.11 24.59
CA VAL A 66 2.78 13.95 24.31
C VAL A 66 2.20 13.37 25.59
N LYS A 67 1.04 12.72 25.46
CA LYS A 67 0.39 11.93 26.52
C LYS A 67 0.76 10.44 26.36
N GLN A 68 0.43 9.61 27.35
CA GLN A 68 0.72 8.18 27.31
C GLN A 68 -0.05 7.44 26.19
N ASP A 69 -1.23 7.91 25.81
CA ASP A 69 -2.13 7.29 24.83
C ASP A 69 -1.59 7.26 23.39
N VAL A 70 -0.68 8.18 23.04
CA VAL A 70 -0.03 8.14 21.71
C VAL A 70 1.03 7.04 21.63
N PHE A 71 1.41 6.42 22.74
CA PHE A 71 2.46 5.40 22.75
C PHE A 71 1.92 4.02 22.37
N ILE A 72 2.55 3.36 21.41
CA ILE A 72 2.27 1.97 21.05
C ILE A 72 2.74 1.01 22.14
N LYS A 73 3.92 1.26 22.73
CA LYS A 73 4.45 0.55 23.89
C LYS A 73 4.28 1.46 25.12
N PRO A 74 3.28 1.25 25.97
CA PRO A 74 3.05 2.12 27.13
C PRO A 74 4.24 2.18 28.11
N SER A 75 5.06 1.14 28.18
CA SER A 75 6.27 1.07 29.03
C SER A 75 7.39 2.03 28.63
N ALA A 76 7.37 2.51 27.39
CA ALA A 76 8.28 3.52 26.86
C ALA A 76 7.97 4.93 27.39
N PHE A 77 6.75 5.17 27.89
CA PHE A 77 6.37 6.44 28.49
C PHE A 77 7.01 6.59 29.88
N LYS A 78 7.72 7.71 30.10
CA LYS A 78 8.41 8.01 31.38
C LYS A 78 7.84 9.25 32.10
N GLY A 79 6.74 9.82 31.60
CA GLY A 79 6.05 10.94 32.24
C GLY A 79 5.05 10.51 33.30
N THR A 80 4.48 11.48 34.02
CA THR A 80 3.35 11.26 34.95
C THR A 80 2.00 11.41 34.26
N LYS A 81 1.80 12.51 33.53
CA LYS A 81 0.62 12.77 32.67
C LYS A 81 1.01 13.04 31.22
N THR A 82 2.12 13.75 31.06
CA THR A 82 2.70 14.12 29.78
C THR A 82 4.21 13.92 29.81
N MET A 83 4.80 13.75 28.63
CA MET A 83 6.23 13.68 28.42
C MET A 83 6.61 14.69 27.34
N LYS A 84 7.66 15.47 27.59
CA LYS A 84 8.23 16.37 26.59
C LYS A 84 9.23 15.56 25.74
N LEU A 85 9.14 15.73 24.43
CA LEU A 85 10.07 15.17 23.45
C LEU A 85 10.80 16.34 22.81
N GLU A 86 12.13 16.39 22.95
CA GLU A 86 12.98 17.45 22.40
C GLU A 86 13.16 17.29 20.89
N TYR A 87 13.15 16.05 20.38
CA TYR A 87 13.25 15.73 18.95
C TYR A 87 11.92 15.27 18.36
N GLY A 88 10.81 15.72 18.94
CA GLY A 88 9.49 15.66 18.33
C GLY A 88 8.99 14.26 18.01
N TYR A 89 8.32 14.14 16.86
CA TYR A 89 7.77 12.87 16.41
C TYR A 89 8.85 11.84 16.03
N LYS A 90 10.05 12.30 15.63
CA LYS A 90 11.19 11.40 15.40
C LYS A 90 11.57 10.68 16.69
N GLU A 91 11.69 11.41 17.80
CA GLU A 91 11.97 10.84 19.12
C GLU A 91 10.88 9.87 19.56
N LEU A 92 9.61 10.25 19.37
CA LEU A 92 8.49 9.38 19.70
C LEU A 92 8.60 8.02 19.00
N ARG A 93 9.05 7.99 17.74
CA ARG A 93 9.26 6.74 17.02
C ARG A 93 10.46 5.96 17.53
N ASP A 94 11.56 6.65 17.80
CA ASP A 94 12.81 6.05 18.26
C ASP A 94 12.64 5.33 19.61
N ILE A 95 12.01 5.99 20.58
CA ILE A 95 11.73 5.39 21.91
C ILE A 95 10.81 4.15 21.78
N GLN A 96 9.99 4.08 20.74
CA GLN A 96 9.14 2.91 20.44
C GLN A 96 9.91 1.77 19.77
N GLY A 97 11.17 1.97 19.42
CA GLY A 97 11.98 1.03 18.62
C GLY A 97 11.53 0.96 17.17
N LEU A 98 10.98 2.04 16.62
CA LEU A 98 10.57 2.13 15.22
C LEU A 98 11.66 2.81 14.38
N LYS A 99 11.74 2.43 13.10
CA LYS A 99 12.69 3.03 12.16
C LYS A 99 12.47 4.54 11.99
N THR A 100 13.57 5.30 12.00
CA THR A 100 13.62 6.76 11.88
C THR A 100 14.51 7.29 10.76
N ASP A 101 15.13 6.39 9.98
CA ASP A 101 16.03 6.69 8.85
C ASP A 101 15.29 7.34 7.68
N LYS A 102 14.01 7.01 7.51
CA LYS A 102 13.11 7.59 6.52
C LYS A 102 11.66 7.54 6.97
N VAL A 103 10.81 8.34 6.33
CA VAL A 103 9.36 8.26 6.56
C VAL A 103 8.79 6.97 5.96
N ASN A 104 8.23 6.13 6.82
CA ASN A 104 7.30 5.08 6.49
C ASN A 104 6.00 5.35 7.26
N LEU A 105 4.85 5.05 6.65
CA LEU A 105 3.56 5.38 7.26
C LEU A 105 3.10 4.34 8.30
N ASP A 106 4.02 3.47 8.77
CA ASP A 106 3.74 2.45 9.77
C ASP A 106 4.09 2.97 11.17
N TYR A 107 3.04 3.21 11.97
CA TYR A 107 3.18 3.51 13.40
C TYR A 107 2.47 2.42 14.21
N SER A 108 1.15 2.53 14.38
CA SER A 108 0.34 1.50 15.08
C SER A 108 -0.15 0.36 14.17
N GLY A 109 0.19 0.42 12.88
CA GLY A 109 -0.37 -0.44 11.84
C GLY A 109 -1.86 -0.22 11.53
N ASP A 110 -2.55 0.74 12.18
CA ASP A 110 -3.99 0.99 11.99
C ASP A 110 -4.32 1.37 10.54
N LEU A 111 -3.61 2.37 10.00
CA LEU A 111 -3.79 2.82 8.62
C LEU A 111 -3.48 1.70 7.62
N LYS A 112 -2.38 0.96 7.85
CA LYS A 112 -2.03 -0.23 7.08
C LYS A 112 -3.18 -1.23 7.10
N ARG A 113 -3.68 -1.61 8.29
CA ARG A 113 -4.79 -2.57 8.42
C ARG A 113 -6.11 -2.08 7.83
N SER A 114 -6.31 -0.77 7.64
CA SER A 114 -7.53 -0.23 7.01
C SER A 114 -7.53 -0.27 5.47
N LEU A 115 -6.37 -0.50 4.85
CA LEU A 115 -6.32 -0.75 3.41
C LEU A 115 -7.05 -2.07 3.10
N ARG A 116 -7.87 -2.06 2.07
CA ARG A 116 -8.59 -3.22 1.58
C ARG A 116 -8.55 -3.22 0.06
N VAL A 117 -8.35 -4.39 -0.50
CA VAL A 117 -8.69 -4.64 -1.89
C VAL A 117 -10.18 -4.94 -1.94
N ALA A 118 -10.88 -4.25 -2.82
CA ALA A 118 -12.21 -4.59 -3.24
C ALA A 118 -12.19 -4.78 -4.75
N ARG A 119 -12.96 -5.76 -5.22
CA ARG A 119 -13.24 -5.91 -6.63
C ARG A 119 -14.52 -5.15 -6.97
N SER A 120 -14.49 -4.43 -8.07
CA SER A 120 -15.66 -4.05 -8.86
C SER A 120 -15.69 -4.91 -10.12
N GLU A 121 -16.86 -5.08 -10.76
CA GLU A 121 -17.09 -6.02 -11.88
C GLU A 121 -15.96 -6.06 -12.92
N LYS A 122 -15.33 -4.92 -13.20
CA LYS A 122 -14.25 -4.76 -14.19
C LYS A 122 -12.95 -4.16 -13.64
N SER A 123 -12.80 -4.03 -12.32
CA SER A 123 -11.62 -3.39 -11.75
C SER A 123 -11.27 -3.87 -10.35
N VAL A 124 -9.97 -3.87 -10.05
CA VAL A 124 -9.45 -4.02 -8.70
C VAL A 124 -9.26 -2.62 -8.13
N VAL A 125 -9.89 -2.36 -6.99
CA VAL A 125 -9.79 -1.09 -6.26
C VAL A 125 -9.10 -1.37 -4.94
N ILE A 126 -8.09 -0.57 -4.60
CA ILE A 126 -7.56 -0.52 -3.23
C ILE A 126 -8.09 0.74 -2.57
N GLY A 127 -8.78 0.56 -1.45
CA GLY A 127 -9.43 1.64 -0.72
C GLY A 127 -9.19 1.55 0.78
N ILE A 128 -9.60 2.60 1.48
CA ILE A 128 -9.65 2.66 2.93
C ILE A 128 -11.08 2.43 3.37
N ASN A 129 -11.31 1.44 4.22
CA ASN A 129 -12.66 1.07 4.67
C ASN A 129 -13.16 1.87 5.90
N GLU A 130 -12.35 2.78 6.43
CA GLU A 130 -12.67 3.57 7.62
C GLU A 130 -12.49 5.08 7.37
N LYS A 131 -13.55 5.87 7.60
CA LYS A 131 -13.54 7.33 7.37
C LYS A 131 -12.37 8.04 8.07
N ARG A 132 -12.10 7.70 9.34
CA ARG A 132 -10.97 8.27 10.11
C ARG A 132 -9.61 8.06 9.44
N ASN A 133 -9.45 6.98 8.67
CA ASN A 133 -8.21 6.65 7.98
C ASN A 133 -8.16 7.31 6.59
N LEU A 134 -9.30 7.61 5.98
CA LEU A 134 -9.37 8.41 4.76
C LEU A 134 -8.83 9.83 4.99
N ASP A 135 -9.24 10.46 6.09
CA ASP A 135 -8.74 11.80 6.46
C ASP A 135 -7.22 11.77 6.72
N LYS A 136 -6.69 10.67 7.31
CA LYS A 136 -5.25 10.48 7.47
C LYS A 136 -4.54 10.39 6.12
N VAL A 137 -5.06 9.63 5.17
CA VAL A 137 -4.50 9.53 3.81
C VAL A 137 -4.38 10.92 3.18
N GLN A 138 -5.48 11.68 3.15
CA GLN A 138 -5.51 13.01 2.55
C GLN A 138 -4.53 13.97 3.23
N ASN A 139 -4.49 13.96 4.57
CA ASN A 139 -3.57 14.79 5.34
C ASN A 139 -2.10 14.40 5.11
N LEU A 140 -1.79 13.12 4.93
CA LEU A 140 -0.43 12.66 4.66
C LEU A 140 0.03 13.08 3.26
N GLU A 141 -0.80 12.91 2.23
CA GLU A 141 -0.47 13.39 0.87
C GLU A 141 -0.31 14.92 0.85
N LYS A 142 -1.18 15.67 1.54
CA LYS A 142 -1.05 17.12 1.67
C LYS A 142 0.22 17.54 2.40
N LYS A 143 0.57 16.83 3.48
CA LYS A 143 1.75 17.11 4.31
C LYS A 143 3.05 16.89 3.53
N TYR A 144 3.13 15.80 2.78
CA TYR A 144 4.34 15.42 2.04
C TYR A 144 4.35 15.92 0.59
N GLN A 145 3.25 16.54 0.13
CA GLN A 145 3.12 17.11 -1.22
C GLN A 145 3.43 16.09 -2.35
N THR A 146 3.14 14.82 -2.11
CA THR A 146 3.34 13.73 -3.08
C THR A 146 2.16 12.76 -3.04
N LYS A 147 1.99 12.01 -4.13
CA LYS A 147 1.00 10.94 -4.25
C LYS A 147 1.55 9.67 -3.64
N ILE A 148 1.04 9.29 -2.48
CA ILE A 148 1.53 8.14 -1.73
C ILE A 148 0.67 6.92 -2.02
N PHE A 149 -0.66 7.13 -2.04
CA PHE A 149 -1.65 6.05 -2.10
C PHE A 149 -2.18 5.77 -3.50
N ALA A 150 -1.56 6.36 -4.53
CA ALA A 150 -1.76 5.95 -5.92
C ALA A 150 -0.90 4.73 -6.25
N PHE A 151 -1.35 3.91 -7.20
CA PHE A 151 -0.52 2.85 -7.76
C PHE A 151 0.63 3.44 -8.58
N SER A 152 1.83 2.90 -8.39
CA SER A 152 2.96 3.19 -9.25
C SER A 152 2.81 2.54 -10.62
N LYS A 153 3.46 3.12 -11.64
CA LYS A 153 3.49 2.54 -12.99
C LYS A 153 4.04 1.10 -12.97
N LYS A 154 5.02 0.83 -12.11
CA LYS A 154 5.63 -0.49 -11.91
C LYS A 154 4.63 -1.47 -11.31
N GLU A 155 3.87 -1.07 -10.29
CA GLU A 155 2.84 -1.92 -9.69
C GLU A 155 1.74 -2.30 -10.69
N ILE A 156 1.28 -1.33 -11.48
CA ILE A 156 0.28 -1.56 -12.53
C ILE A 156 0.84 -2.55 -13.57
N GLN A 157 2.07 -2.31 -14.05
CA GLN A 157 2.70 -3.17 -15.04
C GLN A 157 2.91 -4.60 -14.51
N ASP A 158 3.48 -4.73 -13.32
CA ASP A 158 3.71 -6.02 -12.66
C ASP A 158 2.39 -6.79 -12.48
N HIS A 159 1.32 -6.11 -12.07
CA HIS A 159 0.01 -6.72 -11.86
C HIS A 159 -0.58 -7.25 -13.16
N ILE A 160 -0.60 -6.44 -14.23
CA ILE A 160 -1.12 -6.87 -15.53
C ILE A 160 -0.30 -8.03 -16.10
N GLN A 161 1.03 -7.98 -15.98
CA GLN A 161 1.90 -9.09 -16.41
C GLN A 161 1.61 -10.37 -15.63
N ASN A 162 1.34 -10.26 -14.33
CA ASN A 162 1.01 -11.41 -13.49
C ASN A 162 -0.34 -12.03 -13.86
N ILE A 163 -1.36 -11.20 -14.12
CA ILE A 163 -2.67 -11.64 -14.63
C ILE A 163 -2.47 -12.44 -15.93
N ILE A 164 -1.77 -11.86 -16.91
CA ILE A 164 -1.52 -12.53 -18.20
C ILE A 164 -0.78 -13.86 -18.01
N LYS A 165 0.22 -13.90 -17.13
CA LYS A 165 0.98 -15.12 -16.84
C LYS A 165 0.09 -16.22 -16.26
N LYS A 166 -0.76 -15.89 -15.28
CA LYS A 166 -1.68 -16.85 -14.65
C LYS A 166 -2.80 -17.29 -15.59
N LEU A 167 -3.40 -16.38 -16.37
CA LEU A 167 -4.38 -16.71 -17.40
C LEU A 167 -3.81 -17.69 -18.43
N ARG A 168 -2.60 -17.43 -18.93
CA ARG A 168 -1.93 -18.33 -19.88
C ARG A 168 -1.67 -19.73 -19.28
N SER A 169 -1.31 -19.81 -18.01
CA SER A 169 -1.15 -21.10 -17.32
C SER A 169 -2.49 -21.82 -17.22
N ALA A 170 -3.52 -21.13 -16.71
CA ALA A 170 -4.84 -21.71 -16.54
C ALA A 170 -5.47 -22.17 -17.85
N GLN A 171 -5.33 -21.41 -18.94
CA GLN A 171 -5.75 -21.86 -20.28
C GLN A 171 -5.05 -23.15 -20.68
N ARG A 172 -3.72 -23.23 -20.50
CA ARG A 172 -2.96 -24.42 -20.85
C ARG A 172 -3.47 -25.63 -20.06
N ASP A 173 -3.63 -25.47 -18.75
CA ASP A 173 -4.05 -26.54 -17.85
C ASP A 173 -5.49 -26.99 -18.16
N TYR A 174 -6.37 -26.05 -18.51
CA TYR A 174 -7.78 -26.32 -18.85
C TYR A 174 -7.95 -27.04 -20.20
N PHE A 175 -7.22 -26.64 -21.23
CA PHE A 175 -7.39 -27.19 -22.59
C PHE A 175 -6.53 -28.41 -22.89
N TYR A 176 -5.38 -28.56 -22.23
CA TYR A 176 -4.40 -29.59 -22.59
C TYR A 176 -4.12 -30.63 -21.51
N GLY A 177 -4.69 -30.47 -20.30
CA GLY A 177 -4.45 -31.36 -19.17
C GLY A 177 -3.00 -31.23 -18.67
N GLY A 178 -2.84 -30.63 -17.50
CA GLY A 178 -1.56 -30.63 -16.77
C GLY A 178 -1.19 -32.01 -16.25
#